data_AF-A0A1I8FLH3-F1
#
_entry.id   AF-A0A1I8FLH3-F1
#
_cell.length_a   1.000
_cell.length_b   1.000
_cell.length_c   1.000
_cell.angle_alpha   90.00
_cell.angle_beta   90.00
_cell.angle_gamma   90.00
#
_symmetry.space_group_name_H-M   'P 1'
#
loop_
_entity.id
_entity.type
_entity.pdbx_description
1 polymer ?
#
loop_
_entity_poly.entity_id
_entity_poly.type
_entity_poly.pdbx_seq_one_letter_code
_entity_poly.pdbx_strand_id
1 'polypeptide(L)'
;MTYLMQHRADIAQCLDQRPELETPESDFMVALVDLLATCAEGENKSIESKNQSIYRVGEVLNVLTDPGISAHNKRPYARFLLWVYLNTASGLI
;
A
#
# COMPACT_ATOMS: atom_id res chain seq x y z
N MET A 1 30.36 -1.46 5.63
CA MET A 1 28.97 -1.36 6.10
C MET A 1 28.59 0.11 6.08
N THR A 2 27.98 0.55 4.98
CA THR A 2 27.55 1.93 4.75
C THR A 2 26.23 2.09 5.51
N TYR A 3 26.24 2.82 6.62
CA TYR A 3 25.08 2.92 7.51
C TYR A 3 24.02 3.85 6.91
N LEU A 4 22.73 3.51 7.09
CA LEU A 4 21.54 4.31 6.72
C LEU A 4 21.69 5.81 7.04
N MET A 5 22.39 6.15 8.12
CA MET A 5 22.63 7.52 8.57
C MET A 5 23.49 8.38 7.63
N GLN A 6 24.29 7.77 6.74
CA GLN A 6 25.08 8.50 5.75
C GLN A 6 24.20 9.10 4.65
N HIS A 7 23.03 8.53 4.40
CA HIS A 7 22.05 9.01 3.43
C HIS A 7 20.87 9.74 4.09
N ARG A 8 21.01 10.20 5.34
CA ARG A 8 19.90 10.80 6.09
C ARG A 8 19.24 11.99 5.36
N ALA A 9 20.02 12.75 4.59
CA ALA A 9 19.53 13.90 3.84
C ALA A 9 18.71 13.45 2.63
N ASP A 10 19.19 12.46 1.88
CA ASP A 10 18.49 11.87 0.75
C ASP A 10 17.20 11.16 1.20
N ILE A 11 17.26 10.45 2.33
CA ILE A 11 16.12 9.77 2.95
C ILE A 11 15.09 10.79 3.44
N ALA A 12 15.52 11.83 4.16
CA ALA A 12 14.64 12.91 4.59
C ALA A 12 14.00 13.61 3.37
N GLN A 13 14.76 13.86 2.32
CA GLN A 13 14.25 14.47 1.09
C GLN A 13 13.21 13.60 0.40
N CYS A 14 13.40 12.28 0.33
CA CYS A 14 12.38 11.35 -0.16
C CYS A 14 11.12 11.34 0.71
N LEU A 15 11.25 11.47 2.03
CA LEU A 15 10.14 11.49 2.98
C LEU A 15 9.40 12.85 3.01
N ASP A 16 10.13 13.94 2.80
CA ASP A 16 9.65 15.33 2.83
C ASP A 16 9.12 15.81 1.47
N GLN A 17 9.05 14.94 0.46
CA GLN A 17 8.35 15.25 -0.79
C GLN A 17 6.90 15.61 -0.46
N ARG A 18 6.59 16.91 -0.52
CA ARG A 18 5.22 17.41 -0.41
C ARG A 18 4.37 16.63 -1.41
N PRO A 19 3.23 16.04 -0.98
CA PRO A 19 2.33 15.42 -1.94
C PRO A 19 1.98 16.49 -2.98
N GLU A 20 2.17 16.14 -4.25
CA GLU A 20 1.56 16.89 -5.34
C GLU A 20 0.06 17.04 -5.03
N LEU A 21 -0.55 18.17 -5.42
CA LEU A 21 -1.96 18.49 -5.15
C LEU A 21 -2.85 17.25 -5.33
N GLU A 22 -3.25 16.64 -4.22
CA GLU A 22 -4.03 15.41 -4.23
C GLU A 22 -5.38 15.74 -4.83
N THR A 23 -5.76 15.01 -5.87
CA THR A 23 -7.09 15.19 -6.45
C THR A 23 -8.10 14.56 -5.50
N PRO A 24 -9.33 15.11 -5.39
CA PRO A 24 -10.38 14.51 -4.56
C PRO A 24 -10.66 13.04 -4.91
N GLU A 25 -10.42 12.67 -6.17
CA GLU A 25 -10.53 11.29 -6.66
C GLU A 25 -9.42 10.39 -6.08
N SER A 26 -8.18 10.89 -6.01
CA SER A 26 -7.06 10.17 -5.41
C SER A 26 -7.29 9.91 -3.93
N ASP A 27 -7.74 10.93 -3.19
CA ASP A 27 -8.06 10.81 -1.75
C ASP A 27 -9.16 9.77 -1.50
N PHE A 28 -10.19 9.78 -2.34
CA PHE A 28 -11.26 8.79 -2.26
C PHE A 28 -10.73 7.36 -2.49
N MET A 29 -9.90 7.16 -3.51
CA MET A 29 -9.30 5.84 -3.77
C MET A 29 -8.42 5.36 -2.62
N VAL A 30 -7.59 6.24 -2.07
CA VAL A 30 -6.71 5.96 -0.93
C VAL A 30 -7.54 5.55 0.29
N ALA A 31 -8.60 6.31 0.61
CA ALA A 31 -9.50 6.01 1.72
C ALA A 31 -10.29 4.70 1.52
N LEU A 32 -10.74 4.43 0.30
CA LEU A 32 -11.44 3.20 -0.05
C LEU A 32 -10.54 1.98 0.15
N VAL A 33 -9.32 2.02 -0.37
CA VAL A 33 -8.36 0.92 -0.22
C VAL A 33 -7.98 0.71 1.25
N ASP A 34 -7.84 1.78 2.03
CA ASP A 34 -7.60 1.69 3.47
C ASP A 34 -8.76 0.98 4.20
N LEU A 35 -10.01 1.35 3.87
CA LEU A 35 -11.20 0.71 4.42
C LEU A 35 -11.24 -0.79 4.07
N LEU A 36 -11.02 -1.13 2.80
CA LEU A 36 -11.03 -2.53 2.35
C LEU A 36 -9.94 -3.36 3.05
N ALA A 37 -8.75 -2.78 3.23
CA ALA A 37 -7.67 -3.40 3.97
C ALA A 37 -8.08 -3.66 5.43
N THR A 38 -8.68 -2.67 6.11
CA THR A 38 -9.21 -2.81 7.48
C THR A 38 -10.25 -3.93 7.58
N CYS A 39 -11.14 -4.07 6.58
CA CYS A 39 -12.12 -5.15 6.58
C CYS A 39 -11.50 -6.56 6.46
N ALA A 40 -10.31 -6.67 5.86
CA ALA A 40 -9.58 -7.92 5.72
C ALA A 40 -8.66 -8.23 6.92
N GLU A 41 -8.51 -7.30 7.87
CA GLU A 41 -7.71 -7.52 9.08
C GLU A 41 -8.26 -8.71 9.88
N GLY A 42 -7.36 -9.55 10.40
CA GLY A 42 -7.73 -10.75 11.16
C GLY A 42 -8.04 -11.99 10.31
N GLU A 43 -7.45 -12.12 9.12
CA GLU A 43 -7.47 -13.36 8.29
C GLU A 43 -8.87 -13.78 7.81
N ASN A 44 -9.73 -12.81 7.51
CA ASN A 44 -11.07 -13.09 7.03
C ASN A 44 -11.08 -13.49 5.55
N LYS A 45 -10.89 -14.78 5.26
CA LYS A 45 -10.85 -15.34 3.90
C LYS A 45 -12.03 -14.96 3.00
N SER A 46 -13.23 -14.75 3.57
CA SER A 46 -14.41 -14.32 2.79
C SER A 46 -14.25 -12.89 2.29
N ILE A 47 -13.73 -12.00 3.13
CA ILE A 47 -13.45 -10.62 2.75
C ILE A 47 -12.24 -10.54 1.83
N GLU A 48 -11.18 -11.29 2.09
CA GLU A 48 -10.03 -11.38 1.20
C GLU A 48 -10.47 -11.74 -0.23
N SER A 49 -11.25 -12.81 -0.40
CA SER A 49 -11.75 -13.24 -1.71
C SER A 49 -12.59 -12.17 -2.41
N LYS A 50 -13.44 -11.45 -1.66
CA LYS A 50 -14.22 -10.32 -2.22
C LYS A 50 -13.30 -9.18 -2.64
N ASN A 51 -12.34 -8.80 -1.80
CA ASN A 51 -11.38 -7.74 -2.09
C ASN A 51 -10.49 -8.06 -3.30
N GLN A 52 -10.10 -9.34 -3.47
CA GLN A 52 -9.36 -9.83 -4.64
C GLN A 52 -10.15 -9.70 -5.96
N SER A 53 -11.49 -9.67 -5.89
CA SER A 53 -12.34 -9.39 -7.06
C SER A 53 -12.45 -7.90 -7.40
N ILE A 54 -12.19 -7.01 -6.43
CA ILE A 54 -12.21 -5.55 -6.60
C ILE A 54 -10.88 -5.06 -7.17
N TYR A 55 -9.77 -5.48 -6.56
CA TYR A 55 -8.42 -5.14 -7.01
C TYR A 55 -7.59 -6.41 -7.19
N ARG A 56 -7.10 -6.63 -8.42
CA ARG A 56 -6.14 -7.69 -8.71
C ARG A 56 -4.76 -7.33 -8.16
N VAL A 57 -3.99 -8.34 -7.76
CA VAL A 57 -2.64 -8.15 -7.21
C VAL A 57 -1.73 -7.31 -8.09
N GLY A 58 -1.81 -7.47 -9.42
CA GLY A 58 -1.01 -6.70 -10.38
C GLY A 58 -1.32 -5.20 -10.35
N GLU A 59 -2.59 -4.83 -10.14
CA GLU A 59 -3.02 -3.42 -10.06
C GLU A 59 -2.46 -2.77 -8.79
N VAL A 60 -2.50 -3.50 -7.67
CA VAL A 60 -1.91 -3.06 -6.40
C VAL A 60 -0.40 -2.88 -6.53
N LEU A 61 0.30 -3.83 -7.18
CA LEU A 61 1.74 -3.76 -7.39
C LEU A 61 2.14 -2.61 -8.33
N ASN A 62 1.33 -2.31 -9.35
CA ASN A 62 1.56 -1.16 -10.22
C ASN A 62 1.55 0.14 -9.40
N VAL A 63 0.57 0.33 -8.50
CA VAL A 63 0.50 1.52 -7.62
C VAL A 63 1.72 1.59 -6.68
N LEU A 64 2.12 0.47 -6.10
CA LEU A 64 3.25 0.43 -5.16
C LEU A 64 4.60 0.71 -5.84
N THR A 65 4.75 0.30 -7.10
CA THR A 65 6.00 0.44 -7.87
C THR A 65 6.07 1.73 -8.68
N ASP A 66 4.96 2.45 -8.87
CA ASP A 66 4.93 3.70 -9.63
C ASP A 66 5.73 4.81 -8.92
N PRO A 67 6.83 5.31 -9.48
CA PRO A 67 7.63 6.37 -8.86
C PRO A 67 6.91 7.73 -8.79
N GLY A 68 5.85 7.94 -9.56
CA GLY A 68 5.03 9.16 -9.54
C GLY A 68 4.04 9.22 -8.38
N ILE A 69 3.80 8.10 -7.68
CA ILE A 69 2.88 8.06 -6.54
C ILE A 69 3.66 8.28 -5.25
N SER A 70 3.21 9.23 -4.44
CA SER A 70 3.80 9.54 -3.14
C SER A 70 3.79 8.32 -2.21
N ALA A 71 4.80 8.21 -1.34
CA ALA A 71 4.87 7.13 -0.37
C ALA A 71 3.67 7.11 0.59
N HIS A 72 3.09 8.29 0.88
CA HIS A 72 1.87 8.44 1.67
C HIS A 72 0.70 7.65 1.05
N ASN A 73 0.48 7.83 -0.25
CA ASN A 73 -0.66 7.21 -0.95
C ASN A 73 -0.45 5.72 -1.21
N LYS A 74 0.80 5.26 -1.21
CA LYS A 74 1.14 3.83 -1.30
C LYS A 74 0.86 3.05 -0.02
N ARG A 75 0.83 3.71 1.14
CA ARG A 75 0.69 3.04 2.44
C ARG A 75 -0.58 2.18 2.54
N PRO A 76 -1.79 2.66 2.23
CA PRO A 76 -2.99 1.81 2.25
C PRO A 76 -2.93 0.64 1.26
N TYR A 77 -2.34 0.84 0.07
CA TYR A 77 -2.14 -0.25 -0.89
C TYR A 77 -1.18 -1.33 -0.37
N ALA A 78 -0.13 -0.93 0.36
CA ALA A 78 0.78 -1.88 0.98
C ALA A 78 0.07 -2.68 2.10
N ARG A 79 -0.78 -2.01 2.89
CA ARG A 79 -1.61 -2.67 3.90
C ARG A 79 -2.65 -3.61 3.28
N PHE A 80 -3.26 -3.21 2.16
CA PHE A 80 -4.15 -4.06 1.38
C PHE A 80 -3.43 -5.30 0.85
N LEU A 81 -2.25 -5.15 0.23
CA LEU A 81 -1.44 -6.27 -0.24
C LEU A 81 -1.13 -7.25 0.89
N LEU A 82 -0.76 -6.73 2.06
CA LEU A 82 -0.50 -7.56 3.24
C LEU A 82 -1.73 -8.39 3.62
N TRP A 83 -2.85 -7.75 3.96
CA TRP A 83 -4.02 -8.44 4.52
C TRP A 83 -4.78 -9.29 3.51
N VAL A 84 -4.79 -8.89 2.24
CA VAL A 84 -5.62 -9.52 1.19
C VAL A 84 -4.88 -10.61 0.42
N TYR A 85 -3.55 -10.54 0.33
CA TYR A 85 -2.77 -11.47 -0.51
C TYR A 85 -1.64 -12.19 0.22
N LEU A 86 -0.93 -11.52 1.13
CA LEU A 86 0.26 -12.10 1.77
C LEU A 86 -0.06 -12.79 3.09
N ASN A 87 -1.09 -12.36 3.79
CA ASN A 87 -1.45 -12.91 5.09
C ASN A 87 -1.92 -14.37 4.98
N THR A 88 -2.63 -14.71 3.91
CA THR A 88 -3.06 -16.08 3.59
C THR A 88 -1.94 -16.98 3.08
N ALA A 89 -0.77 -16.45 2.72
CA ALA A 89 0.39 -17.24 2.31
C ALA A 89 1.09 -17.95 3.48
N SER A 90 0.76 -17.59 4.73
CA SER A 90 1.33 -18.19 5.94
C SER A 90 0.90 -19.64 6.20
N GLY A 91 -0.05 -20.19 5.43
CA GLY A 91 -0.40 -21.61 5.46
C GLY A 91 0.52 -22.53 4.65
N LEU A 92 1.59 -21.98 4.04
CA LEU A 92 2.51 -22.67 3.13
C LEU A 92 3.94 -22.86 3.68
N ILE A 93 4.12 -22.77 5.01
CA ILE A 93 5.38 -23.10 5.70
C ILE A 93 5.14 -24.20 6.72
#